data_AF-A0A359FY62-F1
#
_entry.id   AF-A0A359FY62-F1
#
_cell.length_a   1.000
_cell.length_b   1.000
_cell.length_c   1.000
_cell.angle_alpha   90.00
_cell.angle_beta   90.00
_cell.angle_gamma   90.00
#
_symmetry.space_group_name_H-M   'P 1'
#
loop_
_entity.id
_entity.type
_entity.pdbx_description
1 polymer ?
#
loop_
_entity_poly.entity_id
_entity_poly.type
_entity_poly.pdbx_seq_one_letter_code
_entity_poly.pdbx_strand_id
1 'polypeptide(L)' 'MAIEVTDANFDELVLKSDKPVLVDFWAEWC' A
#
# COMPACT_ATOMS: atom_id res chain seq x y z
N MET A 1 -4.75 -10.81 -5.90
CA MET A 1 -5.49 -9.54 -5.82
C MET A 1 -4.63 -8.57 -5.04
N ALA A 2 -4.36 -7.39 -5.60
CA ALA A 2 -3.69 -6.32 -4.87
C ALA A 2 -4.71 -5.61 -3.97
N ILE A 3 -4.28 -5.18 -2.78
CA ILE A 3 -5.09 -4.35 -1.89
C ILE A 3 -4.74 -2.90 -2.20
N GLU A 4 -5.75 -2.06 -2.44
CA GLU A 4 -5.53 -0.64 -2.67
C GLU A 4 -5.12 0.04 -1.37
N VAL A 5 -3.97 0.71 -1.41
CA VAL A 5 -3.45 1.49 -0.30
C VAL A 5 -3.78 2.95 -0.57
N THR A 6 -4.36 3.59 0.43
CA THR A 6 -4.71 5.01 0.45
C THR A 6 -4.05 5.66 1.65
N ASP A 7 -4.01 6.99 1.69
CA ASP A 7 -3.44 7.72 2.84
C ASP A 7 -4.12 7.33 4.17
N ALA A 8 -5.41 7.01 4.13
CA ALA A 8 -6.19 6.67 5.33
C ALA A 8 -5.81 5.31 5.94
N ASN A 9 -5.26 4.38 5.15
CA ASN A 9 -4.98 3.01 5.60
C ASN A 9 -3.49 2.63 5.52
N PHE A 10 -2.61 3.54 5.07
CA PHE A 10 -1.18 3.27 4.92
C PHE A 10 -0.49 2.87 6.23
N ASP A 11 -0.82 3.53 7.34
CA ASP A 11 -0.23 3.21 8.66
C ASP A 11 -0.57 1.79 9.13
N GLU A 12 -1.84 1.40 8.99
CA GLU A 12 -2.31 0.09 9.41
C GLU A 12 -1.79 -1.04 8.50
N LEU A 13 -1.87 -0.84 7.18
CA LEU A 13 -1.58 -1.90 6.21
C LEU A 13 -0.09 -2.03 5.87
N VAL A 14 0.68 -0.94 5.97
CA VAL A 14 2.09 -0.91 5.56
C VAL A 14 3.01 -0.75 6.76
N LEU A 15 2.84 0.32 7.56
CA LEU A 15 3.80 0.63 8.63
C LEU A 15 3.72 -0.35 9.81
N LYS A 16 2.53 -0.86 10.11
CA LYS A 16 2.28 -1.84 11.19
C LYS A 16 2.27 -3.29 10.71
N SER A 17 2.67 -3.56 9.47
CA SER A 17 2.67 -4.92 8.95
C SER A 17 3.73 -5.79 9.61
N ASP A 18 3.31 -6.97 10.08
CA ASP A 18 4.21 -8.00 10.62
C ASP A 18 5.10 -8.66 9.56
N LYS A 19 4.84 -8.38 8.28
CA LYS A 19 5.57 -8.92 7.13
C LYS A 19 6.08 -7.81 6.23
N PRO A 20 7.20 -8.01 5.51
CA PRO A 20 7.63 -7.07 4.49
C PRO A 20 6.54 -6.80 3.45
N VAL A 21 6.29 -5.51 3.19
CA VAL A 21 5.27 -5.05 2.23
C VAL A 21 5.96 -4.50 1.00
N LEU A 22 5.54 -4.96 -0.18
CA LEU A 22 5.94 -4.40 -1.46
C LEU A 22 4.82 -3.47 -1.95
N VAL A 23 5.15 -2.21 -2.16
CA VAL A 23 4.21 -1.18 -2.62
C VAL A 23 4.53 -0.82 -4.07
N ASP A 24 3.53 -0.94 -4.94
CA ASP A 24 3.59 -0.50 -6.32
C ASP A 24 3.01 0.92 -6.43
N PHE A 25 3.87 1.89 -6.76
CA PHE A 25 3.47 3.28 -6.93
C PHE A 25 3.18 3.52 -8.40
N TRP A 26 1.91 3.78 -8.71
CA TRP A 26 1.42 3.92 -10.07
C TRP A 26 0.47 5.11 -10.18
N ALA A 27 0.13 5.48 -11.43
CA ALA A 27 -0.94 6.40 -11.75
C ALA A 27 -1.56 5.99 -13.09
N GLU A 28 -2.85 6.25 -13.32
CA GLU A 28 -3.56 5.84 -14.55
C GLU A 28 -2.97 6.43 -15.84
N TRP A 29 -2.24 7.53 -15.71
CA TRP A 29 -1.64 8.28 -16.81
C TRP A 29 -0.13 8.01 -16.96
N CYS A 30 0.43 7.09 -16.16
CA CYS A 30 1.85 6.73 -16.14
C CYS A 30 2.14 5.50 -17.02
#